data_AF-A0A849G6I8-F1
#
_entry.id   AF-A0A849G6I8-F1
#
_cell.length_a   1.000
_cell.length_b   1.000
_cell.length_c   1.000
_cell.angle_alpha   90.00
_cell.angle_beta   90.00
_cell.angle_gamma   90.00
#
_symmetry.space_group_name_H-M   'P 1'
#
loop_
_entity.id
_entity.type
_entity.pdbx_description
1 polymer ?
#
loop_
_entity_poly.entity_id
_entity_poly.type
_entity_poly.pdbx_seq_one_letter_code
_entity_poly.pdbx_strand_id
1 'polypeptide(L)'
;AQTSLPIFIRHAFDGAGNARQGAEIKVIYQDADGLDRQAWLPASSLIDGRITTVLPGATSRTVLARSAIRDWSLTSHDGRLFGAFTTRAALATADHDTRHAMHRLLMESPLPQAM
;
A
#
# COMPACT_ATOMS: atom_id res chain seq x y z
N ALA A 1 10.22 -0.66 3.15
CA ALA A 1 9.00 -1.42 2.77
C ALA A 1 9.25 -2.90 2.48
N GLN A 2 10.26 -3.30 1.68
CA GLN A 2 10.44 -4.72 1.32
C GLN A 2 10.63 -5.65 2.53
N THR A 3 11.41 -5.23 3.53
CA THR A 3 11.64 -6.00 4.77
C THR A 3 10.36 -6.21 5.60
N SER A 4 9.39 -5.29 5.51
CA SER A 4 8.14 -5.35 6.28
C SER A 4 6.96 -5.94 5.51
N LEU A 5 7.11 -6.17 4.21
CA LEU A 5 6.08 -6.74 3.36
C LEU A 5 5.55 -8.11 3.84
N PRO A 6 6.38 -9.04 4.37
CA PRO A 6 5.88 -10.29 4.93
C PRO A 6 4.99 -10.09 6.17
N ILE A 7 5.25 -9.08 6.99
CA ILE A 7 4.40 -8.73 8.13
C ILE A 7 3.07 -8.18 7.60
N PHE A 8 3.12 -7.23 6.67
CA PHE A 8 1.91 -6.71 6.04
C PHE A 8 1.03 -7.82 5.47
N ILE A 9 1.59 -8.73 4.66
CA ILE A 9 0.80 -9.80 4.02
C ILE A 9 0.10 -10.68 5.09
N ARG A 10 0.76 -10.98 6.21
CA ARG A 10 0.12 -11.74 7.30
C ARG A 10 -1.08 -11.04 7.93
N HIS A 11 -1.09 -9.71 7.96
CA HIS A 11 -2.19 -8.92 8.52
C HIS A 11 -3.21 -8.46 7.46
N ALA A 12 -2.79 -8.31 6.22
CA ALA A 12 -3.60 -7.83 5.11
C ALA A 12 -4.57 -8.91 4.61
N PHE A 13 -4.33 -10.18 4.91
CA PHE A 13 -5.20 -11.29 4.52
C PHE A 13 -5.73 -12.04 5.75
N ASP A 14 -6.94 -12.57 5.65
CA ASP A 14 -7.50 -13.46 6.67
C ASP A 14 -7.03 -14.93 6.48
N GLY A 15 -7.47 -15.82 7.36
CA GLY A 15 -7.12 -17.25 7.29
C GLY A 15 -7.68 -17.98 6.08
N ALA A 16 -8.62 -17.39 5.35
CA ALA A 16 -9.16 -17.91 4.09
C ALA A 16 -8.49 -17.29 2.86
N GLY A 17 -7.54 -16.36 3.04
CA GLY A 17 -6.84 -15.66 1.97
C GLY A 17 -7.59 -14.47 1.38
N ASN A 18 -8.67 -13.99 2.01
CA ASN A 18 -9.33 -12.77 1.57
C ASN A 18 -8.60 -11.55 2.10
N ALA A 19 -8.46 -10.52 1.27
CA ALA A 19 -7.88 -9.26 1.73
C ALA A 19 -8.81 -8.56 2.72
N ARG A 20 -8.24 -8.08 3.82
CA ARG A 20 -8.94 -7.25 4.80
C ARG A 20 -9.24 -5.87 4.21
N GLN A 21 -10.35 -5.30 4.67
CA GLN A 21 -10.72 -3.93 4.32
C GLN A 21 -9.64 -2.93 4.77
N GLY A 22 -9.35 -1.93 3.93
CA GLY A 22 -8.35 -0.90 4.23
C GLY A 22 -6.90 -1.35 4.05
N ALA A 23 -6.64 -2.57 3.57
CA ALA A 23 -5.31 -2.99 3.14
C ALA A 23 -5.06 -2.54 1.69
N GLU A 24 -4.00 -1.78 1.46
CA GLU A 24 -3.64 -1.25 0.14
C GLU A 24 -2.15 -1.42 -0.15
N ILE A 25 -1.80 -1.51 -1.43
CA ILE A 25 -0.42 -1.55 -1.92
C ILE A 25 -0.20 -0.43 -2.91
N LYS A 26 0.96 0.21 -2.81
CA LYS A 26 1.42 1.16 -3.82
C LYS A 26 2.28 0.42 -4.82
N VAL A 27 1.94 0.53 -6.09
CA VAL A 27 2.68 -0.09 -7.19
C VAL A 27 3.27 0.98 -8.10
N ILE A 28 4.39 0.68 -8.74
CA ILE A 28 4.91 1.40 -9.91
C ILE A 28 4.71 0.54 -11.15
N TYR A 29 4.25 1.15 -12.23
CA TYR A 29 4.00 0.52 -13.52
C TYR A 29 4.26 1.52 -14.64
N GLN A 30 4.47 1.04 -15.88
CA GLN A 30 4.52 1.91 -17.05
C GLN A 30 3.13 2.00 -17.67
N ASP A 31 2.70 3.22 -18.01
CA ASP A 31 1.47 3.42 -18.78
C ASP A 31 1.65 3.10 -20.27
N ALA A 32 0.60 3.32 -21.07
CA ALA A 32 0.62 3.04 -22.50
C ALA A 32 1.67 3.86 -23.27
N ASP A 33 2.08 5.01 -22.73
CA ASP A 33 3.09 5.89 -23.29
C ASP A 33 4.51 5.54 -22.80
N GLY A 34 4.65 4.49 -21.99
CA GLY A 34 5.92 4.06 -21.41
C GLY A 34 6.39 4.90 -20.22
N LEU A 35 5.53 5.77 -19.67
CA LEU A 35 5.87 6.62 -18.54
C LEU A 35 5.65 5.89 -17.22
N ASP A 36 6.59 6.04 -16.29
CA ASP A 36 6.44 5.50 -14.94
C ASP A 36 5.30 6.21 -14.20
N ARG A 37 4.31 5.42 -13.81
CA ARG A 37 3.17 5.81 -13.00
C ARG A 37 3.16 5.07 -11.69
N GLN A 38 2.42 5.63 -10.73
CA GLN A 38 2.17 5.01 -9.44
C GLN A 38 0.67 4.97 -9.17
N ALA A 39 0.20 3.90 -8.53
CA ALA A 39 -1.17 3.79 -8.07
C ALA A 39 -1.23 3.08 -6.72
N TRP A 40 -2.17 3.50 -5.88
CA TRP A 40 -2.63 2.71 -4.73
C TRP A 40 -3.71 1.76 -5.20
N LEU A 41 -3.57 0.49 -4.85
CA LEU A 41 -4.49 -0.57 -5.23
C LEU A 41 -4.93 -1.31 -3.96
N PRO A 42 -6.18 -1.80 -3.90
CA PRO A 42 -6.59 -2.71 -2.84
C PRO A 42 -5.68 -3.93 -2.80
N ALA A 43 -5.34 -4.41 -1.60
CA ALA A 43 -4.51 -5.60 -1.42
C ALA A 43 -5.14 -6.86 -2.03
N SER A 44 -6.46 -6.89 -2.23
CA SER A 44 -7.16 -7.95 -2.98
C SER A 44 -6.71 -8.09 -4.44
N SER A 45 -6.02 -7.09 -4.98
CA SER A 45 -5.38 -7.19 -6.30
C SER A 45 -4.20 -8.16 -6.29
N LEU A 46 -3.60 -8.47 -5.12
CA LEU A 46 -2.51 -9.44 -4.99
C LEU A 46 -3.11 -10.86 -4.91
N ILE A 47 -3.00 -11.60 -6.01
CA ILE A 47 -3.51 -12.96 -6.18
C ILE A 47 -2.35 -13.85 -6.63
N ASP A 48 -2.10 -14.94 -5.92
CA ASP A 48 -1.05 -15.93 -6.24
C ASP A 48 0.33 -15.30 -6.50
N GLY A 49 0.68 -14.28 -5.70
CA GLY A 49 1.98 -13.59 -5.83
C GLY A 49 2.09 -12.66 -7.04
N ARG A 50 0.99 -12.37 -7.74
CA ARG A 50 0.89 -11.40 -8.83
C ARG A 50 -0.15 -10.33 -8.52
N ILE A 51 0.02 -9.15 -9.09
CA ILE A 51 -0.94 -8.06 -8.93
C ILE A 51 -1.81 -8.03 -10.16
N THR A 52 -3.08 -8.36 -10.00
CA THR A 52 -4.06 -8.43 -11.07
C THR A 52 -5.11 -7.34 -10.84
N THR A 53 -5.14 -6.31 -11.68
CA THR A 53 -6.02 -5.16 -11.48
C THR A 53 -6.36 -4.47 -12.80
N VAL A 54 -7.27 -3.49 -12.78
CA VAL A 54 -7.43 -2.52 -13.88
C VAL A 54 -6.72 -1.25 -13.46
N LEU A 55 -5.69 -0.86 -14.21
CA LEU A 55 -4.90 0.33 -13.90
C LEU A 55 -5.68 1.60 -14.23
N PRO A 56 -5.40 2.73 -13.54
CA PRO A 56 -5.97 4.02 -13.88
C PRO A 56 -5.76 4.35 -15.38
N GLY A 57 -6.84 4.72 -16.07
CA GLY A 57 -6.80 5.03 -17.50
C GLY A 57 -6.77 3.81 -18.43
N ALA A 58 -6.72 2.58 -17.90
CA ALA A 58 -6.82 1.36 -18.69
C ALA A 58 -8.26 0.81 -18.66
N THR A 59 -8.69 0.23 -19.78
CA THR A 59 -9.96 -0.51 -19.88
C THR A 59 -9.79 -2.01 -19.68
N SER A 60 -8.56 -2.50 -19.81
CA SER A 60 -8.22 -3.91 -19.69
C SER A 60 -7.49 -4.20 -18.39
N ARG A 61 -7.64 -5.44 -17.93
CA ARG A 61 -6.93 -5.96 -16.76
C ARG A 61 -5.45 -6.12 -17.09
N THR A 62 -4.60 -5.68 -16.18
CA THR A 62 -3.14 -5.80 -16.24
C THR A 62 -2.66 -6.72 -15.13
N VAL A 63 -1.62 -7.49 -15.44
CA VAL A 63 -0.92 -8.34 -14.48
C VAL A 63 0.49 -7.78 -14.27
N LEU A 64 0.79 -7.36 -13.04
CA LEU A 64 2.12 -6.90 -12.65
C LEU A 64 2.79 -7.93 -11.75
N ALA A 65 4.12 -7.99 -11.81
CA ALA A 65 4.90 -8.76 -10.87
C ALA A 65 4.80 -8.17 -9.45
N ARG A 66 4.90 -9.00 -8.40
CA ARG A 66 4.96 -8.53 -7.01
C ARG A 66 6.11 -7.56 -6.76
N SER A 67 7.19 -7.65 -7.54
CA SER A 67 8.30 -6.70 -7.51
C SER A 67 7.90 -5.28 -7.91
N ALA A 68 6.69 -5.05 -8.44
CA ALA A 68 6.14 -3.72 -8.70
C ALA A 68 5.69 -2.99 -7.41
N ILE A 69 5.49 -3.72 -6.30
CA ILE A 69 5.13 -3.12 -5.01
C ILE A 69 6.29 -2.24 -4.51
N ARG A 70 5.96 -1.01 -4.12
CA ARG A 70 6.91 -0.03 -3.56
C ARG A 70 6.58 0.35 -2.13
N ASP A 71 5.30 0.31 -1.78
CA ASP A 71 4.82 0.64 -0.44
C ASP A 71 3.54 -0.13 -0.13
N TRP A 72 3.09 -0.07 1.12
CA TRP A 72 1.85 -0.68 1.56
C TRP A 72 1.23 0.12 2.70
N SER A 73 -0.08 -0.03 2.91
CA SER A 73 -0.77 0.53 4.07
C SER A 73 -1.85 -0.43 4.55
N LEU A 74 -2.13 -0.35 5.86
CA LEU A 74 -3.29 -1.03 6.46
C LEU A 74 -3.98 -0.05 7.39
N THR A 75 -5.24 0.24 7.10
CA THR A 75 -6.08 1.07 7.95
C THR A 75 -6.54 0.28 9.18
N SER A 76 -6.22 0.78 10.37
CA SER A 76 -6.72 0.26 11.64
C SER A 76 -8.18 0.68 11.88
N HIS A 77 -8.81 0.04 12.86
CA HIS A 77 -10.22 0.28 13.21
C HIS A 77 -10.52 1.74 13.59
N ASP A 78 -9.53 2.49 14.08
CA ASP A 78 -9.63 3.92 14.42
C ASP A 78 -9.33 4.86 13.22
N GLY A 79 -9.18 4.30 12.01
CA GLY A 79 -8.93 5.06 10.78
C GLY A 79 -7.46 5.47 10.57
N ARG A 80 -6.54 5.06 11.44
CA ARG A 80 -5.11 5.35 11.31
C ARG A 80 -4.41 4.33 10.41
N LEU A 81 -3.22 4.66 9.92
CA LEU A 81 -2.50 3.86 8.93
C LEU A 81 -1.22 3.25 9.50
N PHE A 82 -1.11 1.93 9.39
CA PHE A 82 0.16 1.22 9.41
C PHE A 82 0.86 1.35 8.05
N GLY A 83 2.18 1.18 8.02
CA GLY A 83 2.90 0.78 6.81
C GLY A 83 3.27 1.82 5.76
N ALA A 84 2.58 2.95 5.62
CA ALA A 84 2.81 3.88 4.50
C ALA A 84 4.19 4.60 4.58
N PHE A 85 5.27 3.91 4.21
CA PHE A 85 6.65 4.34 4.41
C PHE A 85 7.02 5.53 3.53
N THR A 86 6.49 5.60 2.30
CA THR A 86 6.71 6.75 1.41
C THR A 86 6.03 8.00 1.96
N THR A 87 4.83 7.87 2.56
CA THR A 87 4.16 8.96 3.28
C THR A 87 4.96 9.38 4.52
N ARG A 88 5.54 8.43 5.26
CA ARG A 88 6.41 8.75 6.41
C ARG A 88 7.70 9.45 6.01
N ALA A 89 8.31 9.07 4.90
CA ALA A 89 9.51 9.74 4.38
C ALA A 89 9.22 11.22 4.05
N ALA A 90 8.01 11.53 3.58
CA ALA A 90 7.59 12.89 3.28
C ALA A 90 7.48 13.80 4.53
N LEU A 91 7.36 13.24 5.74
CA LEU A 91 7.29 14.03 6.99
C LEU A 91 8.52 14.91 7.21
N ALA A 92 9.69 14.47 6.73
CA ALA A 92 10.95 15.19 6.87
C ALA A 92 10.95 16.54 6.14
N THR A 93 10.23 16.62 5.01
CA THR A 93 10.19 17.80 4.13
C THR A 93 8.84 18.51 4.14
N ALA A 94 7.85 17.98 4.86
CA ALA A 94 6.53 18.59 4.97
C ALA A 94 6.57 19.92 5.74
N ASP A 95 5.69 20.86 5.39
CA ASP A 95 5.41 22.02 6.23
C ASP A 95 4.71 21.62 7.54
N HIS A 96 4.49 22.58 8.43
CA HIS A 96 3.90 22.33 9.74
C HIS A 96 2.51 21.70 9.65
N ASP A 97 1.63 22.25 8.82
CA ASP A 97 0.23 21.84 8.73
C ASP A 97 0.09 20.45 8.10
N THR A 98 0.85 20.20 7.02
CA THR A 98 0.94 18.90 6.36
C THR A 98 1.48 17.84 7.31
N ARG A 99 2.56 18.16 8.04
CA ARG A 99 3.13 17.24 9.04
C ARG A 99 2.13 16.92 10.14
N HIS A 100 1.42 17.93 10.65
CA HIS A 100 0.38 17.74 11.67
C HIS A 100 -0.79 16.90 11.15
N ALA A 101 -1.24 17.11 9.91
CA ALA A 101 -2.26 16.28 9.28
C ALA A 101 -1.80 14.82 9.11
N MET A 102 -0.58 14.61 8.62
CA MET A 102 0.00 13.28 8.46
C MET A 102 0.18 12.54 9.80
N HIS A 103 0.58 13.22 10.87
CA HIS A 103 0.69 12.59 12.20
C HIS A 103 -0.63 12.08 12.74
N ARG A 104 -1.76 12.74 12.44
CA ARG A 104 -3.09 12.27 12.82
C ARG A 104 -3.49 10.99 12.07
N LEU A 105 -3.07 10.88 10.80
CA LEU A 105 -3.35 9.72 9.94
C LEU A 105 -2.43 8.53 10.24
N LEU A 106 -1.16 8.75 10.55
CA LEU A 106 -0.18 7.68 10.67
C LEU A 106 -0.14 7.12 12.10
N MET A 107 -0.09 5.79 12.22
CA MET A 107 0.23 5.13 13.49
C MET A 107 1.65 5.51 13.95
N GLU A 108 1.91 5.54 15.25
CA GLU A 108 3.28 5.77 15.72
C GLU A 108 4.18 4.58 15.33
N SER A 109 3.77 3.37 15.69
CA SER A 109 4.38 2.13 15.17
C SER A 109 3.92 1.88 13.73
N PRO A 110 4.83 1.79 12.75
CA PRO A 110 4.47 1.53 11.36
C PRO A 110 4.11 0.07 11.10
N LEU A 111 4.46 -0.84 12.01
CA LEU A 111 4.14 -2.26 11.89
C LEU A 111 3.04 -2.61 12.90
N PRO A 112 2.01 -3.35 12.47
CA PRO A 112 1.11 -3.98 13.42
C PRO A 112 1.92 -4.94 14.28
N GLN A 113 1.66 -4.94 15.59
CA GLN A 113 2.23 -5.94 16.48
C GLN A 113 1.55 -7.28 16.19
N ALA A 114 2.32 -8.36 16.21
CA ALA A 114 1.75 -9.70 16.13
C ALA A 114 0.81 -9.89 17.33
N MET A 115 -0.44 -10.27 17.05
CA MET A 115 -1.35 -10.78 18.08
C MET A 115 -0.90 -12.17 18.52
#